data_AF-A0A6G1HIZ1-F1
#
_entry.id   AF-A0A6G1HIZ1-F1
#
_cell.length_a   1.000
_cell.length_b   1.000
_cell.length_c   1.000
_cell.angle_alpha   90.00
_cell.angle_beta   90.00
_cell.angle_gamma   90.00
#
_symmetry.space_group_name_H-M   'P 1'
#
loop_
_entity.id
_entity.type
_entity.pdbx_description
1 polymer ?
#
loop_
_entity_poly.entity_id
_entity_poly.type
_entity_poly.pdbx_seq_one_letter_code
_entity_poly.pdbx_strand_id
1 'polypeptide(L)' 'TGDGHTEEITGYLASLSQWDVLLGMPWLDDHNPDMKPQPRRLTFNSDFCLKNCCAGGKP' A
#
# COMPACT_ATOMS: atom_id res chain seq x y z
N THR A 1 0.49 15.93 14.02
CA THR A 1 1.27 15.74 12.77
C THR A 1 1.92 14.37 12.88
N GLY A 2 1.14 13.31 12.63
CA GLY A 2 1.61 11.94 12.83
C GLY A 2 2.10 11.40 11.51
N ASP A 3 3.37 11.02 11.47
CA ASP A 3 4.10 10.58 10.29
C ASP A 3 3.37 9.40 9.61
N GLY A 4 3.24 9.48 8.28
CA GLY A 4 2.63 8.41 7.49
C GLY A 4 3.41 7.10 7.57
N HIS A 5 2.84 6.02 7.03
CA HIS A 5 3.54 4.75 6.90
C HIS A 5 4.76 4.89 5.97
N THR A 6 5.91 4.39 6.41
CA THR A 6 7.13 4.22 5.60
C THR A 6 7.57 2.77 5.70
N GLU A 7 7.89 2.16 4.57
CA GLU A 7 8.40 0.80 4.49
C GLU A 7 9.56 0.72 3.49
N GLU A 8 10.45 -0.25 3.70
CA GLU A 8 11.48 -0.62 2.74
C GLU A 8 10.95 -1.75 1.86
N ILE A 9 11.05 -1.59 0.53
CA ILE A 9 10.59 -2.59 -0.44
C ILE A 9 11.73 -2.98 -1.38
N THR A 10 11.75 -4.25 -1.80
CA THR A 10 12.63 -4.70 -2.89
C THR A 10 11.96 -4.44 -4.23
N GLY A 11 12.50 -3.51 -5.01
CA GLY A 11 12.03 -3.16 -6.35
C GLY A 11 12.92 -3.71 -7.46
N TYR A 12 12.32 -3.93 -8.64
CA TYR A 12 13.04 -4.27 -9.87
C TYR A 12 12.90 -3.14 -10.89
N LEU A 13 13.99 -2.81 -11.58
CA LEU A 13 13.97 -1.78 -12.62
C LEU A 13 13.31 -2.33 -13.89
N ALA A 14 12.31 -1.60 -14.38
CA ALA A 14 11.63 -1.88 -15.63
C ALA A 14 11.44 -0.59 -16.42
N SER A 15 11.50 -0.67 -17.76
CA SER A 15 11.17 0.45 -18.63
C SER A 15 9.65 0.64 -18.68
N LEU A 16 9.14 1.62 -17.94
CA LEU A 16 7.72 1.95 -17.88
C LEU A 16 7.46 3.22 -18.70
N SER A 17 6.42 3.20 -19.54
CA SER A 17 6.08 4.33 -20.41
C SER A 17 5.23 5.42 -19.73
N GLN A 18 4.58 5.09 -18.62
CA GLN A 18 3.52 5.93 -18.05
C GLN A 18 3.59 6.10 -16.52
N TRP A 19 4.22 5.18 -15.79
CA TRP A 19 4.17 5.14 -14.33
C TRP A 19 5.57 5.05 -13.74
N ASP A 20 5.80 5.73 -12.61
CA ASP A 20 7.10 5.74 -11.94
C ASP A 20 7.34 4.43 -11.15
N VAL A 21 6.27 3.86 -10.58
CA VAL A 21 6.31 2.64 -9.77
C VAL A 21 5.09 1.79 -10.09
N LEU A 22 5.31 0.47 -10.21
CA LEU A 22 4.26 -0.53 -10.24
C LEU A 22 4.37 -1.40 -8.98
N LEU A 23 3.31 -1.39 -8.16
CA LEU A 23 3.18 -2.30 -7.03
C LEU A 23 2.53 -3.59 -7.53
N GLY A 24 3.32 -4.66 -7.56
CA GLY A 24 2.88 -5.98 -8.02
C GLY A 24 1.96 -6.67 -7.02
N MET A 25 1.41 -7.82 -7.46
CA MET A 25 0.53 -8.64 -6.62
C MET A 25 1.13 -9.04 -5.27
N PRO A 26 2.42 -9.42 -5.14
CA PRO A 26 2.96 -9.79 -3.83
C PRO A 26 2.82 -8.69 -2.77
N TRP A 27 3.05 -7.43 -3.17
CA TRP A 27 2.87 -6.28 -2.26
C TRP A 27 1.39 -6.06 -1.94
N LEU A 28 0.50 -6.23 -2.93
CA LEU A 28 -0.95 -6.10 -2.72
C LEU A 28 -1.53 -7.24 -1.87
N ASP A 29 -0.99 -8.45 -1.95
CA ASP A 29 -1.44 -9.61 -1.19
C ASP A 29 -1.15 -9.43 0.32
N ASP A 30 -0.01 -8.83 0.67
CA ASP A 30 0.34 -8.50 2.05
C ASP A 30 -0.57 -7.41 2.63
N HIS A 31 -0.75 -6.31 1.89
CA HIS A 31 -1.52 -5.15 2.35
C HIS A 31 -3.03 -5.34 2.22
N ASN A 32 -3.48 -6.18 1.29
CA ASN A 32 -4.87 -6.52 0.97
C ASN A 32 -5.84 -5.32 1.06
N PRO A 33 -5.64 -4.26 0.26
CA PRO A 33 -6.46 -3.06 0.35
C PRO A 33 -7.87 -3.27 -0.23
N ASP A 34 -8.88 -2.70 0.42
CA ASP A 34 -10.22 -2.57 -0.14
C ASP A 34 -10.22 -1.54 -1.28
N MET A 35 -10.61 -1.96 -2.49
CA MET A 35 -10.73 -1.08 -3.64
C MET A 35 -12.18 -0.63 -3.87
N LYS A 36 -12.40 0.68 -3.84
CA LYS A 36 -13.63 1.30 -4.35
C LYS A 36 -13.35 1.88 -5.73
N PRO A 37 -14.08 1.45 -6.78
CA PRO A 37 -13.89 2.00 -8.12
C PRO A 37 -14.44 3.44 -8.24
N GLN A 38 -15.44 3.79 -7.43
CA GLN A 38 -16.01 5.14 -7.35
C GLN A 38 -16.38 5.51 -5.89
N PRO A 39 -15.80 6.57 -5.31
CA PRO A 39 -14.60 7.26 -5.80
C PRO A 39 -13.42 6.28 -5.88
N ARG A 40 -12.48 6.50 -6.81
CA ARG A 40 -11.29 5.66 -6.97
C ARG A 40 -10.43 5.77 -5.71
N ARG A 41 -10.56 4.79 -4.82
CA ARG A 41 -9.95 4.83 -3.49
C ARG A 41 -9.51 3.43 -3.08
N LEU A 42 -8.28 3.34 -2.60
CA LEU A 42 -7.79 2.18 -1.86
C LEU A 42 -7.89 2.47 -0.37
N THR A 43 -8.30 1.47 0.42
CA THR A 43 -8.37 1.57 1.88
C THR A 43 -7.52 0.46 2.47
N PHE A 44 -6.58 0.82 3.35
CA PHE A 44 -5.61 -0.08 3.96
C PHE A 44 -6.02 -0.36 5.41
N ASN A 45 -6.96 -1.28 5.58
CA ASN A 45 -7.61 -1.63 6.85
C ASN A 45 -7.54 -3.13 7.16
N SER A 46 -6.71 -3.89 6.42
CA SER A 46 -6.44 -5.28 6.72
C SER A 46 -5.79 -5.41 8.11
N ASP A 47 -5.92 -6.59 8.74
CA ASP A 47 -5.26 -6.87 10.03
C ASP A 47 -3.75 -6.65 9.94
N PHE A 48 -3.16 -6.94 8.78
CA PHE A 48 -1.76 -6.66 8.50
C PHE A 48 -1.47 -5.16 8.55
N CYS A 49 -2.22 -4.32 7.83
CA CYS A 49 -2.00 -2.87 7.82
C CYS A 49 -2.25 -2.24 9.19
N LEU A 50 -3.30 -2.65 9.90
CA LEU A 50 -3.57 -2.15 11.25
C LEU A 50 -2.41 -2.45 12.20
N LYS A 51 -1.79 -3.63 12.09
CA LYS A 51 -0.68 -4.03 12.95
C LYS A 51 0.67 -3.44 12.55
N ASN A 52 0.95 -3.35 11.25
CA ASN A 52 2.30 -3.06 10.75
C ASN A 52 2.44 -1.67 10.11
N CYS A 53 1.34 -1.07 9.66
CA CYS A 53 1.35 0.19 8.92
C CYS A 53 0.78 1.36 9.73
N CYS A 54 -0.21 1.12 10.59
CA CYS A 54 -0.85 2.13 11.42
C CYS A 54 -0.09 2.35 12.73
N ALA A 55 0.37 3.58 12.98
CA ALA A 55 0.94 3.95 14.27
C ALA A 55 -0.12 3.81 15.38
N GLY A 56 0.06 2.83 16.28
CA GLY A 56 -0.86 2.60 17.40
C GLY A 56 -2.09 1.75 17.08
N GLY A 57 -2.10 1.03 15.95
CA GLY A 57 -3.14 0.04 15.67
C GLY A 57 -4.49 0.61 15.22
N LYS A 58 -4.54 1.88 14.81
CA LYS A 58 -5.75 2.57 14.40
C LYS A 58 -5.56 3.25 13.05
N PRO A 59 -6.52 3.12 12.12
CA PRO A 59 -6.48 3.75 10.81
C PRO A 59 -6.72 5.27 10.88
#